data_AF-A0A2T2WID7-F1
#
_entry.id   AF-A0A2T2WID7-F1
#
_cell.length_a   1.000
_cell.length_b   1.000
_cell.length_c   1.000
_cell.angle_alpha   90.00
_cell.angle_beta   90.00
_cell.angle_gamma   90.00
#
_symmetry.space_group_name_H-M   'P 1'
#
loop_
_entity.id
_entity.type
_entity.pdbx_description
1 polymer ?
#
loop_
_entity_poly.entity_id
_entity_poly.type
_entity_poly.pdbx_seq_one_letter_code
_entity_poly.pdbx_strand_id
1 'polypeptide(L)'
;MTTLLLNADLLFLKQYPMVLATQPLPDSDPLQTNGFFRLTVSDDALPLLAQSGTLAVREALAYNNRLNTALALILADDADDRVLYALARNPRTPLVALENLTHNPHASQQTLQAVRHHRHCSQTLYDTLTHQLQATDPTAAS
;
A
#
# COMPACT_ATOMS: atom_id res chain seq x y z
N MET A 1 -2.73 18.57 0.87
CA MET A 1 -4.01 17.83 0.94
C MET A 1 -3.97 16.65 -0.02
N THR A 2 -4.14 15.45 0.52
CA THR A 2 -4.04 14.19 -0.22
C THR A 2 -5.42 13.55 -0.32
N THR A 3 -5.78 13.11 -1.53
CA THR A 3 -7.05 12.42 -1.80
C THR A 3 -6.81 10.92 -1.84
N LEU A 4 -7.62 10.17 -1.09
CA LEU A 4 -7.67 8.71 -1.06
C LEU A 4 -9.00 8.24 -1.66
N LEU A 5 -8.96 7.13 -2.41
CA LEU A 5 -10.14 6.43 -2.92
C LEU A 5 -10.26 5.11 -2.15
N LEU A 6 -11.30 4.99 -1.32
CA LEU A 6 -11.56 3.82 -0.48
C LEU A 6 -12.72 3.02 -1.05
N ASN A 7 -12.58 1.70 -1.18
CA ASN A 7 -13.71 0.84 -1.58
C ASN A 7 -14.69 0.66 -0.39
N ALA A 8 -15.98 0.79 -0.64
CA ALA A 8 -17.09 0.62 0.29
C ALA A 8 -17.14 -0.81 0.83
N ASP A 9 -16.84 -1.82 0.03
CA ASP A 9 -16.80 -3.22 0.49
C ASP A 9 -15.72 -3.43 1.58
N LEU A 10 -14.67 -2.61 1.59
CA LEU A 10 -13.61 -2.64 2.61
C LEU A 10 -13.97 -1.85 3.88
N LEU A 11 -14.94 -0.94 3.82
CA LEU A 11 -15.50 -0.22 4.97
C LEU A 11 -16.66 -0.99 5.61
N PHE A 12 -17.18 -2.01 4.94
CA PHE A 12 -18.30 -2.84 5.40
C PHE A 12 -17.89 -4.09 6.21
N LEU A 13 -16.61 -4.25 6.56
CA LEU A 13 -16.20 -5.16 7.63
C LEU A 13 -16.54 -4.54 8.99
N LYS A 14 -17.83 -4.64 9.31
CA LYS A 14 -18.47 -4.67 10.63
C LYS A 14 -17.75 -3.85 11.71
N GLN A 15 -18.34 -2.68 11.96
CA GLN A 15 -18.26 -1.87 13.19
C GLN A 15 -17.11 -0.85 13.20
N TYR A 16 -17.45 0.40 13.51
CA TYR A 16 -16.63 1.64 13.52
C TYR A 16 -16.61 2.46 12.22
N PRO A 17 -17.63 3.33 12.00
CA PRO A 17 -17.43 4.48 11.14
C PRO A 17 -16.36 5.38 11.78
N MET A 18 -15.21 5.51 11.13
CA MET A 18 -14.26 6.58 11.41
C MET A 18 -14.93 7.90 10.99
N VAL A 19 -15.69 8.48 11.90
CA VAL A 19 -16.19 9.86 11.78
C VAL A 19 -14.98 10.77 11.89
N LEU A 20 -14.53 11.33 10.77
CA LEU A 20 -13.69 12.51 10.77
C LEU A 20 -14.36 13.57 9.90
N ALA A 21 -14.68 14.68 10.56
CA ALA A 21 -15.31 15.91 10.08
C ALA A 21 -16.85 15.93 10.04
N THR A 22 -17.39 16.72 10.97
CA THR A 22 -18.74 17.30 10.96
C THR A 22 -18.91 18.29 9.81
N GLN A 23 -18.96 17.81 8.57
CA GLN A 23 -19.46 18.62 7.45
C GLN A 23 -20.58 17.87 6.71
N PRO A 24 -21.72 18.54 6.43
CA PRO A 24 -22.79 17.94 5.64
C PRO A 24 -22.25 17.51 4.29
N LEU A 25 -22.59 16.29 3.86
CA LEU A 25 -22.37 15.83 2.50
C LEU A 25 -23.04 16.84 1.54
N PRO A 26 -22.34 17.37 0.52
CA PRO A 26 -22.97 18.24 -0.47
C PRO A 26 -24.06 17.44 -1.21
N ASP A 27 -25.29 17.99 -1.26
CA ASP A 27 -26.51 17.37 -1.79
C ASP A 27 -26.51 17.07 -3.31
N SER A 28 -25.35 17.12 -3.97
CA SER A 28 -25.23 16.81 -5.38
C SER A 28 -23.81 16.39 -5.72
N ASP A 29 -23.49 15.12 -5.48
CA ASP A 29 -22.29 14.51 -6.07
C ASP A 29 -22.65 13.91 -7.44
N PRO A 30 -22.18 14.48 -8.58
CA PRO A 30 -22.39 13.94 -9.91
C PRO A 30 -21.63 12.62 -10.17
N LEU A 31 -20.91 12.10 -9.18
CA LEU A 31 -20.19 10.84 -9.27
C LEU A 31 -20.80 9.82 -8.30
N GLN A 32 -21.94 9.23 -8.70
CA GLN A 32 -22.31 7.89 -8.21
C GLN A 32 -21.25 6.88 -8.65
N THR A 33 -20.11 6.84 -7.96
CA THR A 33 -19.11 5.81 -8.18
C THR A 33 -19.38 4.65 -7.24
N ASN A 34 -20.06 3.62 -7.78
CA ASN A 34 -20.14 2.24 -7.29
C ASN A 34 -19.23 1.92 -6.10
N GLY A 35 -19.69 2.18 -4.87
CA GLY A 35 -18.96 1.76 -3.68
C GLY A 35 -17.53 2.29 -3.56
N PHE A 36 -17.22 3.53 -3.95
CA PHE A 36 -15.94 4.15 -3.60
C PHE A 36 -16.15 5.51 -2.92
N PHE A 37 -15.46 5.75 -1.80
CA PHE A 37 -15.48 7.00 -1.06
C PHE A 37 -14.20 7.79 -1.29
N ARG A 38 -14.36 9.08 -1.55
CA ARG A 38 -13.25 10.03 -1.66
C ARG A 38 -12.99 10.66 -0.29
N LEU A 39 -11.85 10.34 0.31
CA LEU A 39 -11.41 10.97 1.54
C LEU A 39 -10.29 11.97 1.25
N THR A 40 -10.45 13.21 1.68
CA THR A 40 -9.39 14.22 1.60
C THR A 40 -8.85 14.48 2.99
N VAL A 41 -7.56 14.23 3.20
CA VAL A 41 -6.88 14.41 4.49
C VAL A 41 -5.77 15.44 4.39
N SER A 42 -5.46 16.10 5.51
CA SER A 42 -4.27 16.94 5.62
C SER A 42 -3.02 16.07 5.49
N ASP A 43 -1.95 16.65 4.96
CA ASP A 43 -0.69 15.93 4.76
C ASP A 43 -0.05 15.56 6.12
N ASP A 44 -0.31 16.35 7.16
CA ASP A 44 0.15 16.11 8.53
C ASP A 44 -0.46 14.83 9.16
N ALA A 45 -1.64 14.41 8.69
CA ALA A 45 -2.31 13.21 9.19
C ALA A 45 -1.81 11.93 8.50
N LEU A 46 -1.10 12.04 7.38
CA LEU A 46 -0.71 10.88 6.57
C LEU A 46 0.21 9.90 7.32
N PRO A 47 1.21 10.32 8.10
CA PRO A 47 2.05 9.39 8.86
C PRO A 47 1.26 8.59 9.89
N LEU A 48 0.30 9.23 10.56
CA LEU A 48 -0.58 8.56 11.53
C LEU A 48 -1.48 7.54 10.83
N LEU A 49 -2.08 7.90 9.70
CA LEU A 49 -2.91 7.00 8.91
C LEU A 49 -2.12 5.84 8.31
N ALA A 50 -0.86 6.06 7.91
CA ALA A 50 0.01 5.01 7.42
C ALA A 50 0.43 4.02 8.52
N GLN A 51 0.52 4.44 9.78
CA GLN A 51 0.88 3.55 10.89
C GLN A 51 -0.34 2.83 11.47
N SER A 52 -1.39 3.59 11.82
CA SER A 52 -2.51 3.10 12.61
C SER A 52 -3.86 3.21 11.91
N GLY A 53 -3.88 3.56 10.62
CA GLY A 53 -5.10 3.53 9.82
C GLY A 53 -5.64 2.11 9.67
N THR A 54 -6.92 2.00 9.32
CA THR A 54 -7.47 0.71 8.90
C THR A 54 -6.70 0.21 7.68
N LEU A 55 -6.68 -1.10 7.50
CA LEU A 55 -6.07 -1.72 6.32
C LEU A 55 -6.44 -1.00 5.02
N ALA A 56 -7.73 -0.72 4.80
CA ALA A 56 -8.22 -0.08 3.60
C ALA A 56 -7.58 1.30 3.37
N VAL A 57 -7.34 2.05 4.45
CA VAL A 57 -6.66 3.35 4.40
C VAL A 57 -5.18 3.17 4.07
N ARG A 58 -4.50 2.22 4.72
CA ARG A 58 -3.07 1.95 4.47
C ARG A 58 -2.82 1.44 3.05
N GLU A 59 -3.67 0.55 2.55
CA GLU A 59 -3.65 0.07 1.17
C GLU A 59 -3.90 1.21 0.16
N ALA A 60 -4.89 2.07 0.42
CA ALA A 60 -5.16 3.23 -0.43
C ALA A 60 -4.01 4.26 -0.41
N LEU A 61 -3.32 4.41 0.72
CA LEU A 61 -2.11 5.22 0.81
C LEU A 61 -0.98 4.61 -0.03
N ALA A 62 -0.79 3.29 0.06
CA ALA A 62 0.22 2.56 -0.71
C ALA A 62 -0.01 2.65 -2.23
N TYR A 63 -1.27 2.66 -2.70
CA TYR A 63 -1.61 2.88 -4.12
C TYR A 63 -1.63 4.34 -4.55
N ASN A 64 -1.43 5.30 -3.65
CA ASN A 64 -1.62 6.71 -3.97
C ASN A 64 -0.59 7.21 -5.00
N ASN A 65 -1.05 7.91 -6.03
CA ASN A 65 -0.17 8.48 -7.07
C ASN A 65 0.68 9.67 -6.58
N ARG A 66 0.40 10.19 -5.37
CA ARG A 66 1.18 11.19 -4.63
C ARG A 66 1.98 10.58 -3.48
N LEU A 67 2.15 9.25 -3.47
CA LEU A 67 3.01 8.57 -2.51
C LEU A 67 4.39 9.23 -2.49
N ASN A 68 4.79 9.70 -1.32
CA ASN A 68 6.10 10.29 -1.08
C ASN A 68 7.00 9.29 -0.34
N THR A 69 8.31 9.57 -0.32
CA THR A 69 9.30 8.65 0.25
C THR A 69 9.07 8.37 1.73
N ALA A 70 8.73 9.37 2.53
CA ALA A 70 8.52 9.19 3.98
C ALA A 70 7.35 8.23 4.25
N LEU A 71 6.24 8.39 3.54
CA LEU A 71 5.08 7.50 3.66
C LEU A 71 5.37 6.10 3.11
N ALA A 72 6.09 6.01 1.99
CA ALA A 72 6.47 4.72 1.42
C ALA A 72 7.34 3.90 2.38
N LEU A 73 8.26 4.54 3.10
CA LEU A 73 9.08 3.88 4.12
C LEU A 73 8.25 3.36 5.29
N ILE A 74 7.29 4.16 5.79
CA ILE A 74 6.37 3.71 6.84
C ILE A 74 5.57 2.48 6.39
N LEU A 75 5.05 2.51 5.16
CA LEU A 75 4.23 1.43 4.61
C LEU A 75 5.06 0.19 4.22
N ALA A 76 6.36 0.33 3.96
CA ALA A 76 7.25 -0.79 3.67
C ALA A 76 7.47 -1.71 4.89
N ASP A 77 7.25 -1.18 6.09
CA ASP A 77 7.30 -1.91 7.37
C ASP A 77 5.90 -2.41 7.81
N ASP A 78 4.86 -2.30 6.97
CA ASP A 78 3.52 -2.77 7.31
C ASP A 78 3.50 -4.30 7.52
N ALA A 79 2.64 -4.76 8.42
CA ALA A 79 2.49 -6.17 8.76
C ALA A 79 1.48 -6.91 7.87
N ASP A 80 0.70 -6.20 7.06
CA ASP A 80 -0.27 -6.81 6.14
C ASP A 80 0.29 -6.85 4.70
N ASP A 81 0.43 -8.06 4.15
CA ASP A 81 0.93 -8.30 2.80
C ASP A 81 0.13 -7.57 1.72
N ARG A 82 -1.17 -7.27 1.93
CA ARG A 82 -1.95 -6.50 0.94
C ARG A 82 -1.43 -5.07 0.79
N VAL A 83 -1.00 -4.46 1.89
CA VAL A 83 -0.39 -3.12 1.88
C VAL A 83 0.97 -3.18 1.20
N LEU A 84 1.78 -4.20 1.51
CA LEU A 84 3.08 -4.41 0.89
C LEU A 84 2.95 -4.66 -0.62
N TYR A 85 2.01 -5.52 -1.03
CA TYR A 85 1.70 -5.79 -2.42
C TYR A 85 1.23 -4.53 -3.16
N ALA A 86 0.36 -3.73 -2.54
CA ALA A 86 -0.06 -2.44 -3.07
C ALA A 86 1.12 -1.49 -3.28
N LEU A 87 2.01 -1.42 -2.29
CA LEU A 87 3.21 -0.60 -2.34
C LEU A 87 4.16 -1.07 -3.45
N ALA A 88 4.40 -2.38 -3.57
CA ALA A 88 5.23 -2.97 -4.62
C ALA A 88 4.67 -2.76 -6.03
N ARG A 89 3.35 -2.59 -6.17
CA ARG A 89 2.69 -2.33 -7.46
C ARG A 89 2.58 -0.85 -7.81
N ASN A 90 2.77 0.06 -6.86
CA ASN A 90 2.65 1.48 -7.13
C ASN A 90 3.89 1.98 -7.88
N PRO A 91 3.74 2.46 -9.14
CA PRO A 91 4.88 2.94 -9.94
C PRO A 91 5.58 4.19 -9.37
N ARG A 92 5.02 4.80 -8.32
CA ARG A 92 5.61 5.93 -7.58
C ARG A 92 6.44 5.48 -6.37
N THR A 93 6.46 4.19 -6.05
CA THR A 93 7.24 3.69 -4.92
C THR A 93 8.74 3.87 -5.20
N PRO A 94 9.46 4.59 -4.32
CA PRO A 94 10.88 4.84 -4.49
C PRO A 94 11.69 3.56 -4.21
N LEU A 95 12.86 3.45 -4.85
CA LEU A 95 13.75 2.30 -4.71
C LEU A 95 14.05 1.94 -3.25
N VAL A 96 14.34 2.93 -2.40
CA VAL A 96 14.65 2.70 -0.97
C VAL A 96 13.51 2.01 -0.22
N ALA A 97 12.25 2.30 -0.56
CA ALA A 97 11.10 1.64 0.06
C ALA A 97 10.90 0.22 -0.48
N LEU A 98 11.24 -0.03 -1.75
CA LEU A 98 11.24 -1.38 -2.32
C LEU A 98 12.31 -2.25 -1.65
N GLU A 99 13.52 -1.70 -1.46
CA GLU A 99 14.61 -2.38 -0.75
C GLU A 99 14.17 -2.76 0.67
N ASN A 100 13.59 -1.83 1.43
CA ASN A 100 13.04 -2.12 2.75
C ASN A 100 11.96 -3.22 2.71
N LEU A 101 11.02 -3.13 1.77
CA LEU A 101 9.96 -4.12 1.62
C LEU A 101 10.51 -5.53 1.36
N THR A 102 11.62 -5.69 0.63
CA THR A 102 12.20 -7.02 0.39
C THR A 102 12.76 -7.69 1.65
N HIS A 103 13.06 -6.91 2.68
CA HIS A 103 13.49 -7.41 3.98
C HIS A 103 12.32 -7.60 4.96
N ASN A 104 11.10 -7.25 4.57
CA ASN A 104 9.92 -7.39 5.42
C ASN A 104 9.48 -8.87 5.47
N PRO A 105 9.40 -9.49 6.67
CA PRO A 105 9.03 -10.91 6.81
C PRO A 105 7.58 -11.21 6.43
N HIS A 106 6.72 -10.19 6.34
CA HIS A 106 5.32 -10.32 5.94
C HIS A 106 5.13 -10.25 4.42
N ALA A 107 6.19 -9.92 3.66
CA ALA A 107 6.12 -9.88 2.20
C ALA A 107 5.99 -11.30 1.64
N SER A 108 4.88 -11.57 0.95
CA SER A 108 4.67 -12.84 0.26
C SER A 108 5.56 -12.96 -0.98
N GLN A 109 5.71 -14.19 -1.47
CA GLN A 109 6.39 -14.48 -2.75
C GLN A 109 5.78 -13.66 -3.91
N GLN A 110 4.46 -13.46 -3.89
CA GLN A 110 3.77 -12.63 -4.89
C GLN A 110 4.17 -11.15 -4.79
N THR A 111 4.30 -10.63 -3.56
CA THR A 111 4.77 -9.26 -3.31
C THR A 111 6.22 -9.07 -3.76
N LEU A 112 7.11 -10.01 -3.42
CA LEU A 112 8.50 -9.99 -3.88
C LEU A 112 8.60 -10.09 -5.41
N GLN A 113 7.76 -10.90 -6.05
CA GLN A 113 7.67 -10.96 -7.50
C GLN A 113 7.19 -9.63 -8.11
N ALA A 114 6.25 -8.93 -7.47
CA ALA A 114 5.82 -7.60 -7.90
C ALA A 114 7.00 -6.60 -7.86
N VAL A 115 7.85 -6.66 -6.82
CA VAL A 115 9.06 -5.82 -6.74
C VAL A 115 10.03 -6.11 -7.88
N ARG A 116 10.24 -7.38 -8.26
CA ARG A 116 11.13 -7.75 -9.38
C ARG A 116 10.73 -7.09 -10.70
N HIS A 117 9.42 -7.03 -10.95
CA HIS A 117 8.88 -6.44 -12.18
C HIS A 117 8.66 -4.92 -12.05
N HIS A 118 9.03 -4.33 -10.91
CA HIS A 118 8.83 -2.91 -10.68
C HIS A 118 9.79 -2.05 -11.51
N ARG A 119 9.29 -0.94 -12.04
CA ARG A 119 10.05 -0.04 -12.93
C ARG A 119 11.30 0.58 -12.30
N HIS A 120 11.34 0.62 -10.97
CA HIS A 120 12.45 1.17 -10.19
C HIS A 120 13.32 0.07 -9.58
N CYS A 121 13.10 -1.20 -9.93
CA CYS A 121 13.94 -2.30 -9.49
C CYS A 121 15.36 -2.11 -10.05
N SER A 122 16.36 -2.05 -9.17
CA SER A 122 17.76 -2.02 -9.55
C SER A 122 18.24 -3.43 -9.90
N GLN A 123 19.31 -3.53 -10.69
CA GLN A 123 19.89 -4.85 -11.02
C GLN A 123 20.31 -5.62 -9.77
N THR A 124 20.90 -4.94 -8.79
CA THR A 124 21.30 -5.54 -7.51
C THR A 124 20.11 -6.09 -6.73
N LEU A 125 18.98 -5.36 -6.72
CA LEU A 125 17.75 -5.81 -6.08
C LEU A 125 17.14 -7.01 -6.80
N TYR A 126 17.18 -7.01 -8.14
CA TYR A 126 16.73 -8.13 -8.95
C TYR A 126 17.52 -9.42 -8.67
N ASP A 127 18.85 -9.31 -8.60
CA ASP A 127 19.72 -10.45 -8.32
C ASP A 127 19.47 -11.01 -6.91
N THR A 128 19.33 -10.13 -5.92
CA THR A 128 18.99 -10.48 -4.53
C THR A 128 17.67 -11.25 -4.46
N LEU A 129 16.62 -10.72 -5.11
CA LEU A 129 15.32 -11.37 -5.18
C LEU A 129 15.36 -12.71 -5.93
N THR A 130 16.28 -12.90 -6.87
CA THR A 130 16.42 -14.17 -7.61
C THR A 130 16.92 -15.27 -6.69
N HIS A 131 17.93 -14.96 -5.88
CA HIS A 131 18.43 -15.89 -4.88
C HIS A 131 17.40 -16.17 -3.79
N GLN A 132 16.67 -15.16 -3.31
CA GLN A 132 15.65 -15.32 -2.27
C GLN A 132 14.47 -16.21 -2.70
N LEU A 133 13.94 -16.02 -3.92
CA LEU A 133 12.81 -16.82 -4.41
C LEU A 133 13.21 -18.27 -4.77
N GLN A 134 14.45 -18.51 -5.21
CA GLN A 134 14.96 -19.85 -5.48
C GLN A 134 15.21 -20.67 -4.20
N ALA A 135 15.64 -20.02 -3.12
CA ALA A 135 15.89 -20.68 -1.84
C ALA A 135 14.61 -21.18 -1.14
N THR A 136 13.44 -20.69 -1.55
CA THR A 136 12.14 -21.06 -0.98
C THR A 136 11.45 -22.22 -1.68
N ASP A 137 12.01 -22.79 -2.76
CA ASP A 137 11.55 -24.04 -3.38
C ASP A 137 12.30 -25.25 -2.79
N PRO A 138 11.71 -26.03 -1.85
CA PRO A 138 12.34 -27.23 -1.30
C PRO A 138 12.41 -28.40 -2.30
N THR A 139 11.87 -28.27 -3.51
CA THR A 139 11.80 -29.33 -4.54
C THR A 139 12.97 -29.36 -5.52
N ALA A 140 13.91 -28.41 -5.46
CA ALA A 140 15.07 -28.39 -6.35
C ALA A 140 16.26 -29.26 -5.89
N ALA A 141 16.12 -30.00 -4.78
CA ALA A 141 17.16 -30.84 -4.19
C ALA A 141 16.79 -32.35 -4.18
N SER A 142 16.18 -32.87 -5.25
CA SER A 142 15.95 -34.32 -5.41
C SER A 142 16.21 -34.78 -6.84
#